data_AF-A0A1M5AB76-F1
#
_entry.id   AF-A0A1M5AB76-F1
#
_cell.length_a   1.000
_cell.length_b   1.000
_cell.length_c   1.000
_cell.angle_alpha   90.00
_cell.angle_beta   90.00
_cell.angle_gamma   90.00
#
_symmetry.space_group_name_H-M   'P 1'
#
loop_
_entity.id
_entity.type
_entity.pdbx_description
1 polymer ?
#
loop_
_entity_poly.entity_id
_entity_poly.type
_entity_poly.pdbx_seq_one_letter_code
_entity_poly.pdbx_strand_id
1 'polypeptide(L)'
;MIKKIEEEVQEASEEVQRQPQEVEESLAEVVLLNGGLWGYPEKENLNKAEQILRALLLNYPENTLVMTSLGAVLCDAGKYDEALKYLERAERLGAVDRNLFENIGIVWMNKADGQSDKKKALSYFKKLSVLQANKLSIKAWFDPHGY
;
A
#
# COMPACT_ATOMS: atom_id res chain seq x y z
N MET A 1 37.14 4.20 -6.06
CA MET A 1 36.89 2.83 -5.56
C MET A 1 35.60 2.78 -4.75
N ILE A 2 35.38 3.67 -3.77
CA ILE A 2 34.15 3.73 -2.95
C ILE A 2 32.87 3.98 -3.77
N LYS A 3 32.84 4.99 -4.66
CA LYS A 3 31.67 5.28 -5.51
C LYS A 3 31.16 4.09 -6.35
N LYS A 4 32.08 3.28 -6.88
CA LYS A 4 31.73 2.12 -7.70
C LYS A 4 31.04 1.03 -6.86
N ILE A 5 31.47 0.87 -5.60
CA ILE A 5 30.87 -0.07 -4.66
C ILE A 5 29.49 0.44 -4.21
N GLU A 6 29.34 1.75 -3.98
CA GLU A 6 28.03 2.36 -3.66
C GLU A 6 27.03 2.21 -4.81
N GLU A 7 27.48 2.41 -6.05
CA GLU A 7 26.67 2.19 -7.26
C GLU A 7 26.29 0.71 -7.43
N GLU A 8 27.23 -0.22 -7.28
CA GLU A 8 26.95 -1.67 -7.36
C GLU A 8 25.98 -2.15 -6.27
N VAL A 9 26.10 -1.62 -5.04
CA VAL A 9 25.18 -1.91 -3.93
C VAL A 9 23.80 -1.31 -4.20
N GLN A 10 23.73 -0.12 -4.77
CA GLN A 10 22.48 0.53 -5.15
C GLN A 10 21.78 -0.26 -6.27
N GLU A 11 22.49 -0.62 -7.34
CA GLU A 11 21.96 -1.42 -8.45
C GLU A 11 21.47 -2.79 -7.97
N ALA A 12 22.23 -3.48 -7.13
CA ALA A 12 21.81 -4.75 -6.54
C ALA A 12 20.56 -4.59 -5.66
N SER A 13 20.44 -3.48 -4.92
CA SER A 13 19.25 -3.18 -4.12
C SER A 13 18.02 -2.89 -4.99
N GLU A 14 18.21 -2.22 -6.12
CA GLU A 14 17.17 -1.93 -7.10
C GLU A 14 16.75 -3.18 -7.86
N GLU A 15 17.67 -4.09 -8.18
CA GLU A 15 17.38 -5.36 -8.83
C GLU A 15 16.61 -6.31 -7.90
N VAL A 16 16.92 -6.33 -6.60
CA VAL A 16 16.14 -7.05 -5.58
C VAL A 16 14.72 -6.46 -5.42
N GLN A 17 14.55 -5.16 -5.66
CA GLN A 17 13.25 -4.49 -5.60
C GLN A 17 12.48 -4.50 -6.94
N ARG A 18 13.15 -4.82 -8.04
CA ARG A 18 12.57 -4.85 -9.39
C ARG A 18 11.44 -5.87 -9.42
N GLN A 19 10.28 -5.42 -9.89
CA GLN A 19 9.12 -6.29 -10.01
C GLN A 19 9.10 -6.90 -11.42
N PRO A 20 8.39 -8.03 -11.63
CA PRO A 20 8.07 -8.48 -12.97
C PRO A 20 7.38 -7.35 -13.75
N GLN A 21 7.72 -7.15 -15.02
CA GLN A 21 7.20 -6.04 -15.84
C GLN A 21 5.65 -5.97 -15.80
N GLU A 22 4.98 -7.12 -15.88
CA GLU A 22 3.51 -7.22 -15.75
C GLU A 22 2.98 -6.62 -14.44
N VAL A 23 3.70 -6.83 -13.33
CA VAL A 23 3.36 -6.27 -12.01
C VAL A 23 3.55 -4.75 -12.01
N GLU A 24 4.64 -4.25 -12.61
CA GLU A 24 4.91 -2.81 -12.68
C GLU A 24 3.84 -2.08 -13.50
N GLU A 25 3.50 -2.60 -14.68
CA GLU A 25 2.48 -2.04 -15.57
C GLU A 25 1.10 -2.03 -14.91
N SER A 26 0.71 -3.15 -14.30
CA SER A 26 -0.57 -3.28 -13.61
C SER A 26 -0.66 -2.38 -12.37
N LEU A 27 0.42 -2.24 -11.61
CA LEU A 27 0.46 -1.32 -10.47
C LEU A 27 0.43 0.15 -10.91
N ALA A 28 1.09 0.50 -12.02
CA ALA A 28 1.00 1.85 -12.58
C ALA A 28 -0.44 2.19 -13.00
N GLU A 29 -1.16 1.23 -13.61
CA GLU A 29 -2.60 1.40 -13.90
C GLU A 29 -3.42 1.60 -12.63
N VAL A 30 -3.17 0.80 -11.59
CA VAL A 30 -3.83 0.95 -10.28
C VAL A 30 -3.58 2.33 -9.66
N VAL A 31 -2.36 2.86 -9.76
CA VAL A 31 -2.03 4.22 -9.29
C VAL A 31 -2.89 5.27 -10.01
N LEU A 32 -3.09 5.14 -11.32
CA LEU A 32 -3.93 6.05 -12.09
C LEU A 32 -5.42 5.92 -11.72
N LEU A 33 -5.90 4.69 -11.51
CA LEU A 33 -7.28 4.43 -11.09
C LEU A 33 -7.58 4.98 -9.69
N ASN A 34 -6.61 4.87 -8.77
CA ASN A 34 -6.76 5.35 -7.39
C ASN A 34 -6.64 6.87 -7.29
N GLY A 35 -5.75 7.48 -8.07
CA GLY A 35 -5.37 8.89 -7.97
C GLY A 35 -6.28 9.88 -8.68
N GLY A 36 -7.61 9.66 -8.74
CA GLY A 36 -8.56 10.53 -9.45
C GLY A 36 -8.36 12.04 -9.20
N LEU A 37 -8.87 12.91 -10.10
CA LEU A 37 -8.59 14.36 -10.20
C LEU A 37 -8.66 15.21 -8.90
N TRP A 38 -9.25 14.69 -7.81
CA TRP A 38 -9.43 15.36 -6.53
C TRP A 38 -8.98 14.53 -5.31
N GLY A 39 -8.25 13.44 -5.54
CA GLY A 39 -7.79 12.55 -4.48
C GLY A 39 -8.85 11.64 -3.88
N TYR A 40 -10.04 11.52 -4.50
CA TYR A 40 -11.08 10.58 -4.10
C TYR A 40 -11.35 9.57 -5.23
N PRO A 41 -11.20 8.25 -4.99
CA PRO A 41 -11.40 7.26 -6.03
C PRO A 41 -12.88 6.99 -6.29
N GLU A 42 -13.28 6.98 -7.56
CA GLU A 42 -14.64 6.61 -7.95
C GLU A 42 -14.88 5.12 -7.72
N LYS A 43 -16.12 4.74 -7.38
CA LYS A 43 -16.50 3.34 -7.12
C LYS A 43 -16.16 2.41 -8.28
N GLU A 44 -16.31 2.88 -9.52
CA GLU A 44 -15.95 2.10 -10.70
C GLU A 44 -14.44 1.84 -10.77
N ASN A 45 -13.62 2.84 -10.45
CA ASN A 45 -12.17 2.72 -10.43
C ASN A 45 -11.69 1.79 -9.31
N LEU A 46 -12.29 1.87 -8.12
CA LEU A 46 -12.02 0.93 -7.02
C LEU A 46 -12.28 -0.53 -7.44
N ASN A 47 -13.40 -0.78 -8.12
CA ASN A 47 -13.74 -2.12 -8.59
C ASN A 47 -12.74 -2.63 -9.65
N LYS A 48 -12.28 -1.77 -10.55
CA LYS A 48 -11.26 -2.12 -11.56
C LYS A 48 -9.91 -2.41 -10.89
N ALA A 49 -9.46 -1.53 -10.01
CA ALA A 49 -8.21 -1.69 -9.28
C ALA A 49 -8.21 -2.98 -8.43
N GLU A 50 -9.31 -3.28 -7.73
CA GLU A 50 -9.45 -4.52 -6.96
C GLU A 50 -9.31 -5.77 -7.86
N GLN A 51 -9.93 -5.77 -9.04
CA GLN A 51 -9.83 -6.90 -9.98
C GLN A 51 -8.40 -7.12 -10.46
N ILE A 52 -7.70 -6.06 -10.86
CA ILE A 52 -6.30 -6.11 -11.29
C ILE A 52 -5.42 -6.68 -10.18
N LEU A 53 -5.54 -6.13 -8.97
CA LEU A 53 -4.70 -6.52 -7.83
C LEU A 53 -4.97 -7.96 -7.38
N ARG A 54 -6.22 -8.42 -7.40
CA ARG A 54 -6.54 -9.82 -7.10
C ARG A 54 -6.00 -10.76 -8.16
N ALA A 55 -6.05 -10.39 -9.44
CA ALA A 55 -5.46 -11.19 -10.52
C ALA A 55 -3.93 -11.31 -10.34
N LEU A 56 -3.24 -10.21 -10.02
CA LEU A 56 -1.81 -10.22 -9.72
C LEU A 56 -1.48 -11.16 -8.54
N LEU A 57 -2.28 -11.16 -7.47
CA LEU A 57 -2.01 -12.04 -6.31
C LEU A 57 -2.21 -13.53 -6.60
N LEU A 58 -2.91 -13.91 -7.68
CA LEU A 58 -2.98 -15.33 -8.09
C LEU A 58 -1.62 -15.81 -8.61
N ASN A 59 -0.92 -14.96 -9.35
CA ASN A 59 0.38 -15.27 -9.95
C ASN A 59 1.56 -14.92 -9.02
N TYR A 60 1.39 -13.89 -8.19
CA TYR A 60 2.42 -13.33 -7.30
C TYR A 60 1.90 -13.25 -5.85
N PRO A 61 1.62 -14.40 -5.20
CA PRO A 61 0.87 -14.48 -3.94
C PRO A 61 1.60 -13.93 -2.71
N GLU A 62 2.88 -13.61 -2.82
CA GLU A 62 3.71 -13.01 -1.76
C GLU A 62 4.19 -11.60 -2.11
N ASN A 63 3.67 -11.02 -3.20
CA ASN A 63 4.05 -9.67 -3.61
C ASN A 63 3.49 -8.64 -2.63
N THR A 64 4.37 -8.07 -1.81
CA THR A 64 3.97 -7.15 -0.75
C THR A 64 3.47 -5.81 -1.29
N LEU A 65 3.95 -5.33 -2.43
CA LEU A 65 3.45 -4.09 -3.05
C LEU A 65 2.01 -4.27 -3.53
N VAL A 66 1.72 -5.40 -4.17
CA VAL A 66 0.35 -5.73 -4.59
C VAL A 66 -0.57 -5.88 -3.38
N MET A 67 -0.11 -6.53 -2.29
CA MET A 67 -0.88 -6.61 -1.04
C MET A 67 -1.12 -5.23 -0.41
N THR A 68 -0.11 -4.35 -0.39
CA THR A 68 -0.25 -2.98 0.12
C THR A 68 -1.29 -2.19 -0.66
N SER A 69 -1.21 -2.22 -2.00
CA SER A 69 -2.16 -1.54 -2.87
C SER A 69 -3.57 -2.13 -2.76
N LEU A 70 -3.71 -3.46 -2.66
CA LEU A 70 -5.01 -4.09 -2.45
C LEU A 70 -5.62 -3.69 -1.11
N GLY A 71 -4.81 -3.61 -0.05
CA GLY A 71 -5.26 -3.12 1.24
C GLY A 71 -5.80 -1.69 1.19
N ALA A 72 -5.16 -0.79 0.44
CA ALA A 72 -5.67 0.56 0.21
C ALA A 72 -7.03 0.56 -0.53
N VAL A 73 -7.12 -0.13 -1.66
CA VAL A 73 -8.38 -0.21 -2.43
C VAL A 73 -9.51 -0.78 -1.58
N LEU A 74 -9.24 -1.83 -0.81
CA LEU A 74 -10.23 -2.44 0.08
C LEU A 74 -10.65 -1.49 1.20
N CYS A 75 -9.73 -0.68 1.74
CA CYS A 75 -10.05 0.35 2.71
C CYS A 75 -11.02 1.39 2.14
N ASP A 76 -10.72 1.90 0.94
CA ASP A 76 -11.54 2.92 0.27
C ASP A 76 -12.90 2.35 -0.17
N ALA A 77 -12.97 1.04 -0.40
CA ALA A 77 -14.23 0.30 -0.62
C ALA A 77 -14.99 -0.03 0.69
N GLY A 78 -14.49 0.35 1.86
CA GLY A 78 -15.10 0.07 3.17
C GLY A 78 -14.91 -1.37 3.69
N LYS A 79 -14.08 -2.18 3.03
CA LYS A 79 -13.82 -3.59 3.37
C LYS A 79 -12.65 -3.70 4.37
N TYR A 80 -12.78 -3.06 5.52
CA TYR A 80 -11.68 -2.87 6.48
C TYR A 80 -11.05 -4.16 7.00
N ASP A 81 -11.85 -5.18 7.32
CA ASP A 81 -11.33 -6.47 7.81
C ASP A 81 -10.51 -7.21 6.76
N GLU A 82 -10.92 -7.12 5.50
CA GLU A 82 -10.18 -7.74 4.41
C GLU A 82 -8.90 -6.96 4.12
N ALA A 83 -8.96 -5.62 4.15
CA ALA A 83 -7.80 -4.76 4.01
C ALA A 83 -6.70 -5.12 5.03
N LEU A 84 -7.06 -5.24 6.33
CA LEU A 84 -6.11 -5.62 7.38
C LEU A 84 -5.47 -6.98 7.13
N LYS A 85 -6.21 -7.98 6.64
CA LYS A 85 -5.64 -9.31 6.36
C LYS A 85 -4.48 -9.25 5.37
N TYR A 86 -4.62 -8.47 4.29
CA TYR A 86 -3.58 -8.31 3.28
C TYR A 86 -2.42 -7.44 3.78
N LEU A 87 -2.73 -6.31 4.43
CA LEU A 87 -1.71 -5.40 4.96
C LEU A 87 -0.85 -6.06 6.06
N GLU A 88 -1.48 -6.74 7.02
CA GLU A 88 -0.75 -7.46 8.06
C GLU A 88 0.05 -8.63 7.49
N ARG A 89 -0.40 -9.25 6.39
CA ARG A 89 0.39 -10.26 5.68
C ARG A 89 1.63 -9.64 5.04
N ALA A 90 1.50 -8.48 4.39
CA ALA A 90 2.65 -7.75 3.84
C ALA A 90 3.65 -7.35 4.95
N GLU A 91 3.17 -6.89 6.10
CA GLU A 91 4.01 -6.58 7.27
C GLU A 91 4.75 -7.84 7.76
N ARG A 92 4.07 -8.99 7.87
CA ARG A 92 4.71 -10.27 8.26
C ARG A 92 5.74 -10.77 7.26
N LEU A 93 5.58 -10.45 5.97
CA LEU A 93 6.55 -10.75 4.92
C LEU A 93 7.75 -9.77 4.89
N GLY A 94 7.79 -8.80 5.81
CA GLY A 94 8.93 -7.90 5.98
C GLY A 94 8.87 -6.65 5.09
N ALA A 95 7.71 -6.29 4.56
CA ALA A 95 7.56 -5.07 3.78
C ALA A 95 7.88 -3.81 4.61
N VAL A 96 8.72 -2.94 4.05
CA VAL A 96 9.18 -1.69 4.67
C VAL A 96 8.65 -0.44 3.95
N ASP A 97 7.57 -0.59 3.19
CA ASP A 97 6.95 0.50 2.44
C ASP A 97 6.17 1.45 3.37
N ARG A 98 6.41 2.77 3.26
CA ARG A 98 5.69 3.77 4.06
C ARG A 98 4.18 3.68 3.88
N ASN A 99 3.70 3.44 2.65
CA ASN A 99 2.26 3.40 2.37
C ASN A 99 1.59 2.20 3.05
N LEU A 100 2.28 1.07 3.24
CA LEU A 100 1.77 -0.06 4.01
C LEU A 100 1.34 0.35 5.42
N PHE A 101 2.24 0.95 6.18
CA PHE A 101 1.97 1.32 7.56
C PHE A 101 0.96 2.47 7.64
N GLU A 102 0.96 3.38 6.66
CA GLU A 102 -0.01 4.46 6.59
C GLU A 102 -1.43 3.90 6.31
N ASN A 103 -1.56 2.96 5.39
CA ASN A 103 -2.81 2.29 5.08
C ASN A 103 -3.35 1.51 6.27
N ILE A 104 -2.51 0.78 7.02
CA ILE A 104 -2.93 0.12 8.27
C ILE A 104 -3.49 1.16 9.26
N GLY A 105 -2.78 2.28 9.43
CA GLY A 105 -3.24 3.37 10.28
C GLY A 105 -4.61 3.92 9.86
N ILE A 106 -4.80 4.16 8.57
CA ILE A 106 -6.06 4.66 8.00
C ILE A 106 -7.20 3.66 8.20
N VAL A 107 -6.95 2.36 7.95
CA VAL A 107 -7.96 1.32 8.17
C VAL A 107 -8.39 1.28 9.63
N TRP A 108 -7.44 1.35 10.57
CA TRP A 108 -7.78 1.41 12.00
C TRP A 108 -8.54 2.68 12.37
N MET A 109 -8.27 3.83 11.75
CA MET A 109 -9.03 5.06 11.97
C MET A 109 -10.47 4.96 11.45
N ASN A 110 -10.64 4.44 10.23
CA ASN A 110 -11.95 4.34 9.57
C ASN A 110 -12.83 3.25 10.20
N LYS A 111 -12.22 2.16 10.71
CA LYS A 111 -12.93 1.09 11.41
C LYS A 111 -13.22 1.40 12.89
N ALA A 112 -12.54 2.36 13.50
CA ALA A 112 -12.54 2.53 14.95
C ALA A 112 -13.95 2.77 15.55
N ASP A 113 -14.41 1.82 16.36
CA ASP A 113 -15.61 1.99 17.20
C ASP A 113 -15.29 2.59 18.59
N GLY A 114 -14.00 2.81 18.89
CA GLY A 114 -13.58 3.28 20.21
C GLY A 114 -12.11 3.71 20.31
N GLN A 115 -11.72 4.16 21.50
CA GLN A 115 -10.39 4.76 21.74
C GLN A 115 -9.22 3.78 21.59
N SER A 116 -9.46 2.47 21.75
CA SER A 116 -8.41 1.44 21.61
C SER A 116 -7.88 1.35 20.18
N ASP A 117 -8.78 1.39 19.19
CA ASP A 117 -8.42 1.26 17.77
C ASP A 117 -7.70 2.52 17.27
N LYS A 118 -8.11 3.69 17.76
CA LYS A 118 -7.39 4.96 17.51
C LYS A 118 -5.95 4.91 18.03
N LYS A 119 -5.69 4.27 19.18
CA LYS A 119 -4.31 4.10 19.69
C LYS A 119 -3.46 3.21 18.78
N LYS A 120 -4.05 2.15 18.20
CA LYS A 120 -3.36 1.31 17.20
C LYS A 120 -2.97 2.13 15.98
N ALA A 121 -3.90 2.90 15.41
CA ALA A 121 -3.61 3.77 14.27
C ALA A 121 -2.43 4.73 14.56
N LEU A 122 -2.44 5.40 15.72
CA LEU A 122 -1.36 6.31 16.13
C LEU A 122 0.01 5.61 16.23
N SER A 123 0.05 4.33 16.63
CA SER A 123 1.30 3.58 16.68
C SER A 123 1.89 3.35 15.29
N TYR A 124 1.05 3.12 14.28
CA TYR A 124 1.47 2.96 12.88
C TYR A 124 1.92 4.27 12.26
N PHE A 125 1.21 5.38 12.53
CA PHE A 125 1.62 6.70 12.03
C PHE A 125 2.99 7.15 12.57
N LYS A 126 3.34 6.77 13.81
CA LYS A 126 4.67 7.04 14.36
C LYS A 126 5.80 6.34 13.61
N LYS A 127 5.55 5.19 12.98
CA LYS A 127 6.55 4.46 12.18
C LYS A 127 6.88 5.19 10.86
N LEU A 128 6.04 6.11 10.39
CA LEU A 128 6.15 6.68 9.04
C LEU A 128 7.34 7.62 8.84
N SER A 129 7.86 8.25 9.90
CA SER A 129 8.94 9.25 9.77
C SER A 129 10.28 8.66 9.33
N VAL A 130 10.44 7.34 9.44
CA VAL A 130 11.67 6.62 9.07
C VAL A 130 11.52 5.80 7.78
N LEU A 131 10.36 5.84 7.13
CA LEU A 131 10.04 5.01 5.96
C LEU A 131 9.90 5.85 4.70
N GLN A 132 10.16 5.24 3.54
CA GLN A 132 9.92 5.82 2.23
C GLN A 132 8.80 5.08 1.51
N ALA A 133 7.97 5.82 0.78
CA ALA A 133 6.88 5.23 0.00
C ALA A 133 7.42 4.68 -1.32
N ASN A 134 7.01 3.46 -1.67
CA ASN A 134 7.27 2.94 -3.00
C ASN A 134 6.37 3.68 -4.02
N LYS A 135 6.92 4.09 -5.17
CA LYS A 135 6.20 4.85 -6.21
C LYS A 135 4.99 4.11 -6.80
N LEU A 136 5.00 2.77 -6.75
CA LEU A 136 3.93 1.90 -7.27
C LEU A 136 2.96 1.44 -6.18
N SER A 137 3.22 1.79 -4.92
CA SER A 137 2.27 1.59 -3.83
C SER A 137 1.31 2.77 -3.75
N ILE A 138 0.06 2.50 -3.44
CA ILE A 138 -0.96 3.54 -3.25
C ILE A 138 -1.32 3.73 -1.79
N LYS A 139 -1.78 4.93 -1.47
CA LYS A 139 -2.31 5.30 -0.17
C LYS A 139 -3.83 5.30 -0.23
N ALA A 140 -4.48 4.74 0.79
CA ALA A 140 -5.91 4.85 1.01
C ALA A 140 -6.31 6.31 1.25
N TRP A 141 -7.52 6.67 0.84
CA TRP A 141 -8.05 7.99 1.15
C TRP A 141 -8.35 8.12 2.65
N PHE A 142 -8.08 9.32 3.18
CA PHE A 142 -8.37 9.66 4.56
C PHE A 142 -8.79 11.12 4.62
N ASP A 143 -10.00 11.39 5.10
CA ASP A 143 -10.46 12.76 5.41
C ASP A 143 -10.12 13.11 6.85
N PRO A 144 -9.08 13.93 7.09
CA PRO A 144 -8.73 14.36 8.43
C PRO A 144 -9.76 15.34 9.04
N HIS A 145 -10.68 15.88 8.23
CA HIS A 145 -11.69 16.86 8.64
C HIS A 145 -13.11 16.27 8.71
N GLY A 146 -13.28 15.00 8.37
CA GLY A 146 -14.55 14.28 8.44
C GLY A 146 -14.94 13.94 9.88
N TYR A 147 -15.42 14.95 10.62
CA TYR A 147 -16.11 14.84 11.91
C TYR A 147 -17.32 15.77 11.93
#